data_AF-A0A2N1QZY2-F1
#
_entry.id   AF-A0A2N1QZY2-F1
#
_cell.length_a   1.000
_cell.length_b   1.000
_cell.length_c   1.000
_cell.angle_alpha   90.00
_cell.angle_beta   90.00
_cell.angle_gamma   90.00
#
_symmetry.space_group_name_H-M   'P 1'
#
loop_
_entity.id
_entity.type
_entity.pdbx_description
1 polymer ?
#
loop_
_entity_poly.entity_id
_entity_poly.type
_entity_poly.pdbx_seq_one_letter_code
_entity_poly.pdbx_strand_id
1 'polypeptide(L)'
;MIQNSLAALGFFLLLLSDVLWTKGKKSAPSLRSIGYLTVFGGLGYWVLSPPSAGAPDSILSAALIAVAAASSALLCWSVFIEIGIERKKYRLGPADVISSGSYSLCRHPGFWWFTILIIALGTLKGFSGHILTVFVMTGLDLLLIIVQDNCTFPKVFRGYSDYRKRVPFLIPRFWKA
;
A
#
# COMPACT_ATOMS: atom_id res chain seq x y z
N MET A 1 -18.84 3.68 9.98
CA MET A 1 -18.78 4.96 9.22
C MET A 1 -17.45 5.68 9.41
N ILE A 2 -17.02 5.96 10.65
CA ILE A 2 -15.75 6.66 10.96
C ILE A 2 -14.53 6.03 10.25
N GLN A 3 -14.41 4.70 10.28
CA GLN A 3 -13.29 4.01 9.64
C GLN A 3 -13.17 4.28 8.14
N ASN A 4 -14.29 4.22 7.41
CA ASN A 4 -14.28 4.44 5.96
C ASN A 4 -13.96 5.90 5.64
N SER A 5 -14.41 6.84 6.48
CA SER A 5 -14.08 8.26 6.34
C SER A 5 -12.58 8.52 6.55
N LEU A 6 -11.96 7.90 7.56
CA LEU A 6 -10.51 8.00 7.79
C LEU A 6 -9.72 7.39 6.64
N ALA A 7 -10.11 6.21 6.15
CA ALA A 7 -9.48 5.60 4.99
C ALA A 7 -9.59 6.50 3.75
N ALA A 8 -10.80 6.95 3.41
CA ALA A 8 -11.05 7.82 2.26
C ALA A 8 -10.23 9.12 2.35
N LEU A 9 -10.21 9.76 3.52
CA LEU A 9 -9.40 10.95 3.74
C LEU A 9 -7.91 10.68 3.57
N GLY A 10 -7.39 9.60 4.17
CA GLY A 10 -5.98 9.23 4.06
C GLY A 10 -5.55 9.00 2.62
N PHE A 11 -6.30 8.18 1.86
CA PHE A 11 -6.02 7.93 0.44
C PHE A 11 -6.19 9.18 -0.43
N PHE A 12 -7.18 10.03 -0.15
CA PHE A 12 -7.34 11.30 -0.83
C PHE A 12 -6.12 12.22 -0.62
N LEU A 13 -5.61 12.32 0.61
CA LEU A 13 -4.42 13.10 0.93
C LEU A 13 -3.17 12.55 0.22
N LEU A 14 -3.05 11.23 0.11
CA LEU A 14 -1.96 10.59 -0.66
C LEU A 14 -2.05 10.90 -2.16
N LEU A 15 -3.23 10.79 -2.76
CA LEU A 15 -3.47 11.16 -4.16
C LEU A 15 -3.18 12.65 -4.41
N LEU A 16 -3.66 13.53 -3.53
CA LEU A 16 -3.40 14.96 -3.63
C LEU A 16 -1.91 15.28 -3.49
N SER A 17 -1.22 14.60 -2.56
CA SER A 17 0.23 14.69 -2.40
C SER A 17 0.96 14.31 -3.69
N ASP A 18 0.56 13.24 -4.35
CA ASP A 18 1.19 12.81 -5.61
C ASP A 18 0.96 13.81 -6.74
N VAL A 19 -0.24 14.39 -6.86
CA VAL A 19 -0.51 15.47 -7.82
C VAL A 19 0.39 16.68 -7.52
N LEU A 20 0.52 17.09 -6.26
CA LEU A 20 1.40 18.18 -5.86
C LEU A 20 2.88 17.87 -6.14
N TRP A 21 3.27 16.61 -5.97
CA TRP A 21 4.62 16.15 -6.25
C TRP A 21 4.97 16.26 -7.73
N THR A 22 4.06 15.88 -8.64
CA THR A 22 4.26 16.09 -10.08
C THR A 22 4.41 17.56 -10.47
N LYS A 23 3.84 18.47 -9.66
CA LYS A 23 3.96 19.93 -9.84
C LYS A 23 5.17 20.53 -9.12
N GLY A 24 6.04 19.72 -8.51
CA GLY A 24 7.23 20.17 -7.78
C GLY A 24 6.93 20.99 -6.52
N LYS A 25 5.73 20.89 -5.94
CA LYS A 25 5.34 21.67 -4.76
C LYS A 25 6.01 21.12 -3.50
N LYS A 26 6.63 22.01 -2.71
CA LYS A 26 7.33 21.68 -1.45
C LYS A 26 6.41 21.09 -0.37
N SER A 27 5.09 21.29 -0.46
CA SER A 27 4.11 20.73 0.48
C SER A 27 3.80 19.26 0.24
N ALA A 28 4.19 18.69 -0.91
CA ALA A 28 3.86 17.31 -1.26
C ALA A 28 4.35 16.28 -0.22
N PRO A 29 5.61 16.32 0.26
CA PRO A 29 6.09 15.35 1.25
C PRO A 29 5.34 15.42 2.59
N SER A 30 5.06 16.63 3.09
CA SER A 30 4.30 16.81 4.33
C SER A 30 2.90 16.25 4.21
N LEU A 31 2.22 16.51 3.09
CA LEU A 31 0.88 15.98 2.84
C LEU A 31 0.88 14.45 2.71
N ARG A 32 1.95 13.88 2.13
CA ARG A 32 2.14 12.42 2.07
C ARG A 32 2.23 11.81 3.47
N SER A 33 3.05 12.40 4.33
CA SER A 33 3.20 11.94 5.72
C SER A 33 1.88 11.99 6.47
N ILE A 34 1.10 13.08 6.32
CA ILE A 34 -0.23 13.20 6.93
C ILE A 34 -1.19 12.14 6.36
N GLY A 35 -1.16 11.90 5.06
CA GLY A 35 -1.93 10.82 4.42
C GLY A 35 -1.63 9.45 5.01
N TYR A 36 -0.35 9.08 5.10
CA TYR A 36 0.07 7.83 5.73
C TYR A 36 -0.35 7.76 7.21
N LEU A 37 -0.12 8.81 7.99
CA LEU A 37 -0.55 8.90 9.39
C LEU A 37 -2.06 8.67 9.54
N THR A 38 -2.85 9.21 8.62
CA THR A 38 -4.31 9.05 8.63
C THR A 38 -4.71 7.61 8.31
N VAL A 39 -4.07 6.97 7.32
CA VAL A 39 -4.32 5.56 6.99
C VAL A 39 -3.89 4.64 8.14
N PHE A 40 -2.69 4.83 8.69
CA PHE A 40 -2.20 4.06 9.84
C PHE A 40 -3.04 4.29 11.09
N GLY A 41 -3.47 5.53 11.35
CA GLY A 41 -4.36 5.86 12.45
C GLY A 41 -5.74 5.19 12.31
N GLY A 42 -6.30 5.19 11.10
CA GLY A 42 -7.52 4.44 10.79
C GLY A 42 -7.33 2.93 11.00
N LEU A 43 -6.23 2.35 10.54
CA LEU A 43 -5.94 0.94 10.80
C LEU A 43 -5.82 0.63 12.30
N GLY A 44 -5.10 1.46 13.05
CA GLY A 44 -4.97 1.33 14.50
C GLY A 44 -6.32 1.42 15.21
N TYR A 45 -7.16 2.39 14.84
CA TYR A 45 -8.53 2.51 15.36
C TYR A 45 -9.35 1.24 15.08
N TRP A 46 -9.27 0.69 13.86
CA TRP A 46 -10.01 -0.51 13.51
C TRP A 46 -9.53 -1.75 14.28
N VAL A 47 -8.21 -1.90 14.44
CA VAL A 47 -7.60 -2.97 15.25
C VAL A 47 -8.07 -2.90 16.71
N LEU A 48 -8.15 -1.70 17.28
CA LEU A 48 -8.59 -1.49 18.66
C LEU A 48 -10.11 -1.55 18.86
N SER A 49 -10.88 -1.44 17.78
CA SER A 49 -12.35 -1.53 17.84
C SER A 49 -12.80 -2.94 18.21
N PRO A 50 -13.90 -3.13 18.96
CA PRO A 50 -14.39 -4.46 19.30
C PRO A 50 -14.76 -5.25 18.03
N PRO A 51 -14.53 -6.57 18.00
CA PRO A 51 -15.01 -7.42 16.91
C PRO A 51 -16.54 -7.42 16.84
N SER A 52 -17.09 -7.53 15.64
CA SER A 52 -18.52 -7.67 15.41
C SER A 52 -18.97 -9.14 15.50
N ALA A 53 -20.27 -9.38 15.47
CA ALA A 53 -20.83 -10.73 15.41
C ALA A 53 -20.30 -11.48 14.17
N GLY A 54 -19.88 -12.74 14.36
CA GLY A 54 -19.26 -13.54 13.30
C GLY A 54 -17.73 -13.46 13.23
N ALA A 55 -17.08 -12.92 14.28
CA ALA A 55 -15.65 -13.11 14.45
C ALA A 55 -15.30 -14.60 14.63
N PRO A 56 -14.18 -15.05 14.06
CA PRO A 56 -13.80 -16.47 14.06
C PRO A 56 -13.44 -16.97 15.46
N ASP A 57 -13.40 -18.29 15.61
CA ASP A 57 -12.96 -18.97 16.83
C ASP A 57 -11.47 -18.74 17.11
N SER A 58 -11.00 -19.21 18.27
CA SER A 58 -9.67 -18.87 18.81
C SER A 58 -8.50 -19.33 17.92
N ILE A 59 -8.63 -20.47 17.25
CA ILE A 59 -7.55 -21.03 16.41
C ILE A 59 -7.42 -20.24 15.11
N LEU A 60 -8.54 -20.02 14.41
CA LEU A 60 -8.54 -19.23 13.18
C LEU A 60 -8.15 -17.78 13.46
N SER A 61 -8.58 -17.22 14.60
CA SER A 61 -8.14 -15.89 15.05
C SER A 61 -6.62 -15.82 15.22
N ALA A 62 -5.99 -16.80 15.87
CA ALA A 62 -4.54 -16.82 16.02
C ALA A 62 -3.80 -16.89 14.67
N ALA A 63 -4.29 -17.72 13.74
CA ALA A 63 -3.75 -17.81 12.39
C ALA A 63 -3.87 -16.48 11.62
N LEU A 64 -5.04 -15.84 11.68
CA LEU A 64 -5.28 -14.55 11.02
C LEU A 64 -4.43 -13.42 11.64
N ILE A 65 -4.19 -13.44 12.95
CA ILE A 65 -3.28 -12.48 13.61
C ILE A 65 -1.86 -12.68 13.09
N ALA A 66 -1.38 -13.92 12.96
CA ALA A 66 -0.08 -14.22 12.39
C ALA A 66 0.03 -13.74 10.93
N VAL A 67 -1.01 -13.96 10.13
CA VAL A 67 -1.08 -13.47 8.74
C VAL A 67 -1.09 -11.94 8.68
N ALA A 68 -1.86 -11.27 9.54
CA ALA A 68 -1.89 -9.81 9.62
C ALA A 68 -0.53 -9.24 10.04
N ALA A 69 0.14 -9.86 11.02
CA ALA A 69 1.48 -9.45 11.45
C ALA A 69 2.52 -9.63 10.34
N ALA A 70 2.53 -10.78 9.66
CA ALA A 70 3.45 -11.08 8.58
C ALA A 70 3.23 -10.14 7.37
N SER A 71 1.99 -9.93 6.94
CA SER A 71 1.66 -9.02 5.85
C SER A 71 1.98 -7.57 6.18
N SER A 72 1.75 -7.11 7.41
CA SER A 72 2.15 -5.79 7.87
C SER A 72 3.68 -5.62 7.84
N ALA A 73 4.45 -6.62 8.28
CA ALA A 73 5.90 -6.59 8.21
C ALA A 73 6.42 -6.55 6.76
N LEU A 74 5.85 -7.35 5.86
CA LEU A 74 6.21 -7.37 4.44
C LEU A 74 5.81 -6.08 3.71
N LEU A 75 4.67 -5.48 4.09
CA LEU A 75 4.27 -4.17 3.60
C LEU A 75 5.29 -3.10 4.00
N CYS A 76 5.66 -3.05 5.29
CA CYS A 76 6.67 -2.12 5.79
C CYS A 76 8.03 -2.34 5.13
N TRP A 77 8.42 -3.60 4.95
CA TRP A 77 9.64 -3.97 4.24
C TRP A 77 9.64 -3.42 2.82
N SER A 78 8.63 -3.75 2.01
CA SER A 78 8.58 -3.39 0.59
C SER A 78 8.44 -1.89 0.33
N VAL A 79 7.69 -1.17 1.16
CA VAL A 79 7.39 0.26 0.93
C VAL A 79 8.46 1.19 1.54
N PHE A 80 9.00 0.88 2.72
CA PHE A 80 9.90 1.79 3.42
C PHE A 80 11.35 1.33 3.43
N ILE A 81 11.60 0.04 3.66
CA ILE A 81 12.95 -0.47 3.91
C ILE A 81 13.66 -0.80 2.60
N GLU A 82 13.03 -1.62 1.76
CA GLU A 82 13.59 -2.14 0.51
C GLU A 82 13.98 -1.00 -0.44
N ILE A 83 13.10 0.00 -0.60
CA ILE A 83 13.36 1.18 -1.43
C ILE A 83 14.65 1.90 -0.99
N GLY A 84 14.83 2.11 0.31
CA GLY A 84 15.99 2.80 0.86
C GLY A 84 17.29 2.02 0.68
N ILE A 85 17.25 0.71 0.95
CA ILE A 85 18.39 -0.20 0.81
C ILE A 85 18.84 -0.27 -0.64
N GLU A 86 17.91 -0.54 -1.56
CA GLU A 86 18.24 -0.72 -2.98
C GLU A 86 18.76 0.58 -3.59
N ARG A 87 18.18 1.73 -3.20
CA ARG A 87 18.68 3.06 -3.61
C ARG A 87 20.13 3.27 -3.19
N LYS A 88 20.48 2.93 -1.94
CA LYS A 88 21.85 3.05 -1.42
C LYS A 88 22.80 2.08 -2.11
N LYS A 89 22.38 0.84 -2.30
CA LYS A 89 23.18 -0.24 -2.91
C LYS A 89 23.59 0.08 -4.35
N TYR A 90 22.67 0.61 -5.15
CA TYR A 90 22.91 0.95 -6.55
C TYR A 90 23.27 2.42 -6.78
N ARG A 91 23.49 3.21 -5.72
CA ARG A 91 23.82 4.65 -5.76
C ARG A 91 22.85 5.47 -6.63
N LEU A 92 21.56 5.14 -6.53
CA LEU A 92 20.49 5.76 -7.31
C LEU A 92 20.11 7.13 -6.73
N GLY A 93 20.00 8.14 -7.59
CA GLY A 93 19.51 9.47 -7.22
C GLY A 93 18.00 9.48 -6.94
N PRO A 94 17.44 10.52 -6.30
CA PRO A 94 16.03 10.54 -5.87
C PRO A 94 14.99 10.34 -6.99
N ALA A 95 15.35 10.73 -8.22
CA ALA A 95 14.50 10.59 -9.41
C ALA A 95 14.74 9.29 -10.17
N ASP A 96 15.66 8.43 -9.75
CA ASP A 96 15.94 7.17 -10.46
C ASP A 96 14.99 6.06 -9.99
N VAL A 97 14.56 5.25 -10.96
CA VAL A 97 13.66 4.10 -10.75
C VAL A 97 14.39 2.95 -10.09
N ILE A 98 13.73 2.33 -9.13
CA ILE A 98 14.17 1.07 -8.51
C ILE A 98 13.53 -0.08 -9.29
N SER A 99 14.36 -1.01 -9.75
CA SER A 99 13.91 -2.14 -10.59
C SER A 99 14.44 -3.50 -10.10
N SER A 100 14.94 -3.54 -8.87
CA SER A 100 15.53 -4.71 -8.21
C SER A 100 14.67 -5.16 -7.02
N GLY A 101 14.99 -6.32 -6.44
CA GLY A 101 14.21 -6.90 -5.33
C GLY A 101 12.77 -7.23 -5.74
N SER A 102 11.81 -6.98 -4.86
CA SER A 102 10.38 -7.18 -5.09
C SER A 102 9.86 -6.38 -6.30
N TYR A 103 10.45 -5.20 -6.54
CA TYR A 103 10.12 -4.32 -7.67
C TYR A 103 10.60 -4.86 -9.03
N SER A 104 11.37 -5.96 -9.04
CA SER A 104 11.69 -6.69 -10.28
C SER A 104 10.58 -7.68 -10.68
N LEU A 105 9.79 -8.16 -9.71
CA LEU A 105 8.74 -9.15 -9.91
C LEU A 105 7.45 -8.50 -10.40
N CYS A 106 7.03 -7.41 -9.75
CA CYS A 106 5.91 -6.55 -10.13
C CYS A 106 6.17 -5.11 -9.67
N ARG A 107 5.43 -4.14 -10.23
CA ARG A 107 5.64 -2.72 -9.93
C ARG A 107 5.07 -2.29 -8.58
N HIS A 108 4.03 -2.97 -8.09
CA HIS A 108 3.35 -2.63 -6.83
C HIS A 108 3.23 -3.85 -5.90
N PRO A 109 4.34 -4.38 -5.38
CA PRO A 109 4.30 -5.52 -4.46
C PRO A 109 3.55 -5.21 -3.15
N GLY A 110 3.64 -3.95 -2.68
CA GLY A 110 2.96 -3.48 -1.46
C GLY A 110 1.43 -3.66 -1.50
N PHE A 111 0.80 -3.56 -2.67
CA PHE A 111 -0.65 -3.72 -2.83
C PHE A 111 -1.14 -5.08 -2.33
N TRP A 112 -0.39 -6.15 -2.61
CA TRP A 112 -0.76 -7.49 -2.18
C TRP A 112 -0.65 -7.65 -0.67
N TRP A 113 0.42 -7.15 -0.06
CA TRP A 113 0.60 -7.20 1.39
C TRP A 113 -0.47 -6.38 2.11
N PHE A 114 -0.81 -5.20 1.58
CA PHE A 114 -1.92 -4.40 2.11
C PHE A 114 -3.26 -5.13 1.96
N THR A 115 -3.56 -5.69 0.79
CA THR A 115 -4.81 -6.42 0.55
C THR A 115 -4.97 -7.62 1.49
N ILE A 116 -3.91 -8.42 1.66
CA ILE A 116 -3.89 -9.55 2.61
C ILE A 116 -4.14 -9.05 4.04
N LEU A 117 -3.48 -7.97 4.45
CA LEU A 117 -3.67 -7.36 5.77
C LEU A 117 -5.13 -6.93 5.99
N ILE A 118 -5.73 -6.22 5.03
CA ILE A 118 -7.11 -5.73 5.13
C ILE A 118 -8.11 -6.90 5.18
N ILE A 119 -7.92 -7.95 4.38
CA ILE A 119 -8.78 -9.14 4.41
C ILE A 119 -8.64 -9.90 5.73
N ALA A 120 -7.42 -10.05 6.24
CA ALA A 120 -7.18 -10.71 7.53
C ALA A 120 -7.83 -9.94 8.68
N LEU A 121 -7.67 -8.61 8.72
CA LEU A 121 -8.32 -7.74 9.70
C LEU A 121 -9.84 -7.74 9.57
N GLY A 122 -10.37 -7.69 8.34
CA GLY A 122 -11.80 -7.77 8.08
C GLY A 122 -12.41 -9.08 8.59
N THR A 123 -11.72 -10.19 8.35
CA THR A 123 -12.14 -11.51 8.86
C THR A 123 -12.07 -11.58 10.39
N LEU A 124 -10.98 -11.10 11.00
CA LEU A 124 -10.83 -11.03 12.46
C LEU A 124 -11.93 -10.23 13.16
N LYS A 125 -12.46 -9.20 12.49
CA LYS A 125 -13.53 -8.34 13.04
C LYS A 125 -14.93 -8.80 12.68
N GLY A 126 -15.10 -9.90 11.95
CA GLY A 126 -16.37 -10.36 11.40
C GLY A 126 -16.58 -9.82 9.99
N PHE A 127 -16.27 -10.65 8.99
CA PHE A 127 -16.17 -10.22 7.58
C PHE A 127 -17.45 -9.57 7.02
N SER A 128 -18.62 -10.10 7.39
CA SER A 128 -19.92 -9.62 6.89
C SER A 128 -20.20 -8.15 7.27
N GLY A 129 -19.86 -7.74 8.49
CA GLY A 129 -20.03 -6.36 8.96
C GLY A 129 -19.00 -5.37 8.40
N HIS A 130 -17.88 -5.89 7.89
CA HIS A 130 -16.74 -5.09 7.47
C HIS A 130 -16.40 -5.19 5.98
N ILE A 131 -17.21 -5.91 5.20
CA ILE A 131 -16.99 -6.11 3.76
C ILE A 131 -16.86 -4.79 3.00
N LEU A 132 -17.68 -3.79 3.33
CA LEU A 132 -17.60 -2.46 2.73
C LEU A 132 -16.27 -1.78 3.04
N THR A 133 -15.77 -1.89 4.28
CA THR A 133 -14.48 -1.34 4.67
C THR A 133 -13.34 -2.01 3.91
N VAL A 134 -13.38 -3.34 3.77
CA VAL A 134 -12.39 -4.09 3.00
C VAL A 134 -12.37 -3.62 1.54
N PHE A 135 -13.54 -3.56 0.89
CA PHE A 135 -13.64 -3.09 -0.50
C PHE A 135 -13.20 -1.64 -0.68
N VAL A 136 -13.58 -0.74 0.23
CA VAL A 136 -13.18 0.68 0.16
C VAL A 136 -11.66 0.81 0.30
N MET A 137 -11.04 0.16 1.28
CA MET A 137 -9.60 0.29 1.49
C MET A 137 -8.79 -0.33 0.36
N THR A 138 -9.12 -1.54 -0.08
CA THR A 138 -8.43 -2.20 -1.21
C THR A 138 -8.69 -1.47 -2.52
N GLY A 139 -9.91 -0.98 -2.75
CA GLY A 139 -10.27 -0.24 -3.96
C GLY A 139 -9.58 1.13 -4.04
N LEU A 140 -9.47 1.85 -2.92
CA LEU A 140 -8.74 3.11 -2.85
C LEU A 140 -7.23 2.91 -3.01
N ASP A 141 -6.66 1.85 -2.45
CA ASP A 141 -5.26 1.49 -2.66
C ASP A 141 -4.99 1.14 -4.12
N LEU A 142 -5.87 0.35 -4.74
CA LEU A 142 -5.81 0.05 -6.17
C LEU A 142 -5.88 1.33 -7.02
N LEU A 143 -6.80 2.24 -6.70
CA LEU A 143 -6.91 3.52 -7.40
C LEU A 143 -5.63 4.36 -7.23
N LEU A 144 -5.08 4.42 -6.02
CA LEU A 144 -3.83 5.13 -5.73
C LEU A 144 -2.69 4.60 -6.61
N ILE A 145 -2.47 3.29 -6.64
CA ILE A 145 -1.38 2.70 -7.43
C ILE A 145 -1.60 2.85 -8.94
N ILE A 146 -2.85 2.83 -9.43
CA ILE A 146 -3.18 3.06 -10.84
C ILE A 146 -2.83 4.50 -11.23
N VAL A 147 -3.21 5.47 -10.40
CA VAL A 147 -2.88 6.89 -10.64
C VAL A 147 -1.37 7.10 -10.56
N GLN A 148 -0.70 6.48 -9.59
CA GLN A 148 0.74 6.55 -9.45
C GLN A 148 1.47 6.01 -10.69
N ASP A 149 1.12 4.80 -11.14
CA ASP A 149 1.77 4.11 -12.27
C ASP A 149 1.56 4.82 -13.60
N ASN A 150 0.38 5.39 -13.82
CA ASN A 150 0.02 6.01 -15.10
C ASN A 150 0.34 7.50 -15.18
N CYS A 151 0.21 8.24 -14.07
CA CYS A 151 0.23 9.70 -14.08
C CYS A 151 1.42 10.29 -13.32
N THR A 152 1.72 9.76 -12.14
CA THR A 152 2.72 10.35 -11.23
C THR A 152 4.12 9.87 -11.56
N PHE A 153 4.35 8.57 -11.52
CA PHE A 153 5.67 7.95 -11.66
C PHE A 153 6.33 8.23 -13.03
N PRO A 154 5.62 8.21 -14.18
CA PRO A 154 6.21 8.56 -15.46
C PRO A 154 6.75 10.00 -15.53
N LYS A 155 6.21 10.92 -14.73
CA LYS A 155 6.63 12.34 -14.70
C LYS A 155 7.76 12.61 -13.71
N VAL A 156 7.82 11.81 -12.64
CA VAL A 156 8.73 12.04 -11.53
C VAL A 156 10.00 11.20 -11.63
N PHE A 157 9.90 9.97 -12.14
CA PHE A 157 11.03 9.06 -12.21
C PHE A 157 11.62 8.95 -13.61
N ARG A 158 12.95 9.06 -13.70
CA ARG A 158 13.74 8.91 -14.92
C ARG A 158 13.81 7.43 -15.32
N GLY A 159 13.53 7.12 -16.58
CA GLY A 159 13.57 5.74 -17.10
C GLY A 159 12.35 4.89 -16.72
N TYR A 160 11.30 5.49 -16.15
CA TYR A 160 10.09 4.76 -15.74
C TYR A 160 9.36 4.11 -16.92
N SER A 161 9.34 4.75 -18.09
CA SER A 161 8.74 4.19 -19.30
C SER A 161 9.37 2.85 -19.70
N ASP A 162 10.70 2.72 -19.58
CA ASP A 162 11.40 1.48 -19.93
C ASP A 162 11.25 0.42 -18.85
N TYR A 163 11.20 0.83 -17.57
CA TYR A 163 10.85 -0.05 -16.47
C TYR A 163 9.44 -0.63 -16.63
N ARG A 164 8.47 0.21 -17.00
CA ARG A 164 7.06 -0.17 -17.19
C ARG A 164 6.86 -1.20 -18.30
N LYS A 165 7.65 -1.13 -19.38
CA LYS A 165 7.64 -2.13 -20.46
C LYS A 165 8.19 -3.47 -19.98
N ARG A 166 9.21 -3.44 -19.12
CA ARG A 166 9.88 -4.65 -18.66
C ARG A 166 9.13 -5.35 -17.56
N VAL A 167 8.65 -4.68 -16.53
CA VAL A 167 8.09 -5.27 -15.29
C VAL A 167 6.57 -5.17 -15.28
N PRO A 168 5.80 -6.22 -14.92
CA PRO A 168 4.34 -6.21 -14.93
C PRO A 168 3.76 -5.34 -13.80
N PHE A 169 2.53 -4.86 -13.98
CA PHE A 169 1.88 -3.94 -13.03
C PHE A 169 1.69 -4.57 -11.64
N LEU A 170 0.89 -5.64 -11.56
CA LEU A 170 0.45 -6.26 -10.30
C LEU A 170 0.81 -7.73 -10.17
N ILE A 171 0.63 -8.52 -11.23
CA ILE A 171 0.86 -9.97 -11.17
C ILE A 171 2.36 -10.22 -11.20
N PRO A 172 2.96 -10.80 -10.13
CA PRO A 172 4.39 -11.07 -10.09
C PRO A 172 4.77 -12.09 -11.16
N ARG A 173 5.84 -11.81 -11.91
CA ARG A 173 6.45 -12.84 -12.76
C ARG A 173 7.46 -13.62 -11.95
N PHE A 174 7.14 -14.87 -11.66
CA PHE A 174 8.05 -15.81 -11.01
C PHE A 174 9.06 -16.43 -11.99
N TRP A 175 8.88 -16.23 -13.29
CA TRP A 175 9.74 -16.76 -14.35
C TRP A 175 10.28 -15.61 -15.21
N LYS A 176 11.61 -15.60 -15.43
CA LYS A 176 12.23 -14.75 -16.45
C LYS A 176 11.99 -15.41 -17.80
N ALA A 177 11.23 -14.74 -18.66
CA ALA A 177 11.22 -15.04 -20.10
C ALA A 177 12.48 -14.45 -20.74
#